data_AF-A0AAF6BIY6-F1
#
_entry.id   AF-A0AAF6BIY6-F1
#
_cell.length_a   1.000
_cell.length_b   1.000
_cell.length_c   1.000
_cell.angle_alpha   90.00
_cell.angle_beta   90.00
_cell.angle_gamma   90.00
#
_symmetry.space_group_name_H-M   'P 1'
#
loop_
_entity.id
_entity.type
_entity.pdbx_description
1 polymer ?
#
loop_
_entity_poly.entity_id
_entity_poly.type
_entity_poly.pdbx_seq_one_letter_code
_entity_poly.pdbx_strand_id
1 'polypeptide(L)'
;METFFACGNISALSLKHGPIVQALGCVTVSMSFEPFKPPTCDHHLLPTMCDKPSVPQRVFFYGSLYLMALGAGGIKACVTAFSADQFDDTDPGQNHERVSFMNWWWFSLSVERIMGSVAFFPWVQEQYGWV
;
A
#
# COMPACT_ATOMS: atom_id res chain seq x y z
N MET A 1 0.30 -24.89 3.55
CA MET A 1 -0.31 -25.06 4.89
C MET A 1 0.37 -24.16 5.92
N GLU A 2 1.70 -24.08 5.95
CA GLU A 2 2.48 -23.23 6.86
C GLU A 2 2.16 -21.71 6.79
N THR A 3 1.80 -21.17 5.61
CA THR A 3 1.47 -19.75 5.45
C THR A 3 0.13 -19.34 6.06
N PHE A 4 -0.78 -20.30 6.30
CA PHE A 4 -2.11 -20.05 6.88
C PHE A 4 -2.02 -19.79 8.40
N PHE A 5 -1.14 -20.51 9.09
CA PHE A 5 -0.97 -20.39 10.55
C PHE A 5 -0.40 -19.02 10.99
N ALA A 6 0.34 -18.34 10.12
CA ALA A 6 0.92 -17.03 10.42
C ALA A 6 -0.11 -15.89 10.49
N CYS A 7 -1.34 -16.06 9.98
CA CYS A 7 -2.34 -15.00 9.94
C CYS A 7 -3.29 -14.97 11.15
N GLY A 8 -3.55 -16.12 11.80
CA GLY A 8 -4.55 -16.23 12.87
C GLY A 8 -4.13 -15.68 14.25
N ASN A 9 -2.86 -15.29 14.43
CA ASN A 9 -2.34 -14.84 15.72
C ASN A 9 -2.32 -13.30 15.83
N ILE A 10 -2.89 -12.73 16.92
CA ILE A 10 -2.89 -11.28 17.23
C ILE A 10 -1.46 -10.69 17.18
N SER A 11 -0.45 -11.48 17.56
CA SER A 11 0.97 -11.12 17.51
C SER A 11 1.48 -10.86 16.09
N ALA A 12 0.94 -11.56 15.08
CA ALA A 12 1.29 -11.36 13.67
C ALA A 12 0.59 -10.14 13.06
N LEU A 13 -0.56 -9.73 13.61
CA LEU A 13 -1.24 -8.50 13.23
C LEU A 13 -0.38 -7.28 13.58
N SER A 14 0.25 -7.26 14.77
CA SER A 14 1.16 -6.19 15.19
C SER A 14 2.43 -6.12 14.32
N LEU A 15 2.94 -7.28 13.87
CA LEU A 15 4.07 -7.40 12.95
C LEU A 15 3.75 -6.94 11.51
N LYS A 16 2.47 -6.92 11.12
CA LYS A 16 2.04 -6.48 9.78
C LYS A 16 1.76 -4.97 9.72
N HIS A 17 1.25 -4.39 10.80
CA HIS A 17 1.03 -2.94 10.88
C HIS A 17 2.32 -2.16 11.12
N GLY A 18 3.28 -2.72 11.87
CA GLY A 18 4.59 -2.11 12.14
C GLY A 18 5.34 -1.62 10.90
N PRO A 19 5.64 -2.48 9.90
CA PRO A 19 6.39 -2.07 8.70
C PRO A 19 5.62 -1.08 7.83
N ILE A 20 4.27 -1.09 7.83
CA ILE A 20 3.47 -0.14 7.07
C ILE A 20 3.46 1.23 7.75
N VAL A 21 3.22 1.29 9.06
CA VAL A 21 3.25 2.53 9.83
C VAL A 21 4.65 3.16 9.77
N GLN A 22 5.70 2.34 9.88
CA GLN A 22 7.07 2.80 9.76
C GLN A 22 7.42 3.25 8.34
N ALA A 23 6.96 2.54 7.30
CA ALA A 23 7.18 2.94 5.91
C ALA A 23 6.43 4.24 5.57
N LEU A 24 5.16 4.40 5.97
CA LEU A 24 4.43 5.65 5.82
C LEU A 24 5.16 6.81 6.51
N GLY A 25 5.63 6.61 7.74
CA GLY A 25 6.43 7.60 8.46
C GLY A 25 7.70 8.00 7.70
N CYS A 26 8.46 7.03 7.19
CA CYS A 26 9.66 7.29 6.39
C CYS A 26 9.35 8.02 5.07
N VAL A 27 8.24 7.70 4.40
CA VAL A 27 7.81 8.38 3.16
C VAL A 27 7.42 9.83 3.44
N THR A 28 6.61 10.08 4.48
CA THR A 28 6.23 11.45 4.88
C THR A 28 7.47 12.27 5.24
N VAL A 29 8.41 11.70 5.99
CA VAL A 29 9.68 12.38 6.32
C VAL A 29 10.50 12.67 5.06
N SER A 30 10.52 11.76 4.08
CA SER A 30 11.25 11.99 2.81
C SER A 30 10.71 13.18 2.02
N MET A 31 9.41 13.48 2.14
CA MET A 31 8.74 14.57 1.43
C MET A 31 8.70 15.88 2.23
N SER A 32 8.67 15.81 3.56
CA SER A 32 8.55 16.98 4.44
C SER A 32 9.87 17.54 4.97
N PHE A 33 10.95 16.74 5.00
CA PHE A 33 12.25 17.17 5.55
C PHE A 33 13.16 17.70 4.43
N GLU A 34 13.56 18.97 4.55
CA GLU A 34 14.45 19.68 3.61
C GLU A 34 15.76 18.94 3.24
N PRO A 35 16.42 18.18 4.15
CA PRO A 35 17.61 17.40 3.82
C PRO A 35 17.34 16.19 2.91
N PHE A 36 16.10 15.69 2.88
CA PHE A 36 15.71 14.51 2.11
C PHE A 36 14.89 14.83 0.85
N LYS A 37 14.36 16.05 0.77
CA LYS A 37 13.73 16.56 -0.46
C LYS A 37 14.82 16.81 -1.52
N PRO A 38 14.62 16.36 -2.78
CA PRO A 38 15.48 16.79 -3.87
C PRO A 38 15.39 18.32 -4.03
N PRO A 39 16.47 18.99 -4.45
CA PRO A 39 16.44 20.44 -4.68
C PRO A 39 15.33 20.78 -5.69
N THR A 40 14.52 21.79 -5.37
CA THR A 40 13.43 22.25 -6.23
C THR A 40 14.01 22.85 -7.51
N CYS A 41 13.78 22.18 -8.63
CA CYS A 41 14.24 22.63 -9.93
C CYS A 41 13.15 23.47 -10.59
N ASP A 42 13.39 24.77 -10.68
CA ASP A 42 12.51 25.67 -11.42
C ASP A 42 12.84 25.58 -12.92
N HIS A 43 12.00 24.83 -13.64
CA HIS A 43 12.15 24.59 -15.08
C HIS A 43 12.15 25.88 -15.92
N HIS A 44 11.68 27.01 -15.35
CA HIS A 44 11.60 28.29 -16.04
C HIS A 44 12.91 29.11 -16.02
N LEU A 45 13.81 28.85 -15.08
CA LEU A 45 15.03 29.67 -14.90
C LEU A 45 16.30 28.99 -15.41
N LEU A 46 16.41 27.65 -15.34
CA LEU A 46 17.59 26.92 -15.82
C LEU A 46 17.28 25.42 -16.10
N PRO A 47 16.79 25.06 -17.29
CA PRO A 47 16.33 23.69 -17.60
C PRO A 47 17.44 22.62 -17.58
N THR A 48 18.71 23.00 -17.44
CA THR A 48 19.88 22.12 -17.58
C THR A 48 20.62 21.85 -16.26
N MET A 49 20.29 22.55 -15.17
CA MET A 49 21.02 22.47 -13.90
C MET A 49 20.14 21.94 -12.76
N CYS A 50 19.45 20.81 -13.01
CA CYS A 50 18.78 20.09 -11.93
C CYS A 50 19.73 19.04 -11.36
N ASP A 51 20.21 19.27 -10.14
CA ASP A 51 21.09 18.31 -9.47
C ASP A 51 20.33 17.03 -9.15
N LYS A 52 20.92 15.89 -9.54
CA LYS A 52 20.30 14.59 -9.29
C LYS A 52 20.24 14.33 -7.78
N PRO A 53 19.17 13.71 -7.26
CA PRO A 53 19.08 13.36 -5.85
C PRO A 53 20.26 12.48 -5.44
N SER A 54 20.80 12.75 -4.26
CA SER A 54 21.98 12.04 -3.73
C SER A 54 21.69 10.54 -3.55
N VAL A 55 22.74 9.71 -3.59
CA VAL A 55 22.63 8.25 -3.36
C VAL A 55 21.85 7.90 -2.09
N PRO A 56 22.12 8.50 -0.90
CA PRO A 56 21.38 8.16 0.31
C PRO A 56 19.90 8.55 0.24
N GLN A 57 19.54 9.68 -0.37
CA GLN A 57 18.14 10.08 -0.57
C GLN A 57 17.38 9.05 -1.40
N ARG A 58 17.99 8.58 -2.50
CA ARG A 58 17.38 7.55 -3.36
C ARG A 58 17.21 6.22 -2.63
N VAL A 59 18.25 5.76 -1.92
CA VAL A 59 18.20 4.49 -1.19
C VAL A 59 17.16 4.52 -0.08
N PHE A 60 17.06 5.62 0.66
CA PHE A 60 16.06 5.79 1.72
C PHE A 60 14.64 5.78 1.14
N PHE A 61 14.40 6.55 0.08
CA PHE A 61 13.10 6.63 -0.58
C PHE A 61 12.68 5.26 -1.14
N TYR A 62 13.50 4.62 -1.97
CA TYR A 62 13.15 3.30 -2.53
C TYR A 62 13.05 2.23 -1.44
N GLY A 63 13.91 2.27 -0.42
CA GLY A 63 13.82 1.36 0.72
C GLY A 63 12.47 1.44 1.44
N SER A 64 11.98 2.66 1.68
CA SER A 64 10.65 2.89 2.28
C SER A 64 9.51 2.36 1.39
N LEU A 65 9.59 2.54 0.08
CA LEU A 65 8.61 2.01 -0.87
C LEU A 65 8.60 0.47 -0.89
N TYR A 66 9.76 -0.17 -0.85
CA TYR A 66 9.85 -1.64 -0.79
C TYR A 66 9.26 -2.19 0.51
N LEU A 67 9.54 -1.55 1.65
CA LEU A 67 8.95 -1.93 2.93
C LEU A 67 7.42 -1.78 2.91
N MET A 68 6.91 -0.71 2.33
CA MET A 68 5.46 -0.50 2.17
C MET A 68 4.83 -1.58 1.27
N ALA A 69 5.46 -1.91 0.14
CA ALA A 69 4.97 -2.94 -0.78
C ALA A 69 4.91 -4.33 -0.12
N LEU A 70 5.94 -4.70 0.64
CA LEU A 70 5.99 -5.96 1.38
C LEU A 70 4.91 -6.02 2.46
N GLY A 71 4.74 -4.94 3.24
CA GLY A 71 3.71 -4.86 4.27
C GLY A 71 2.30 -4.95 3.69
N ALA A 72 1.99 -4.14 2.68
CA ALA A 72 0.68 -4.11 2.05
C ALA A 72 0.32 -5.44 1.38
N GLY A 73 1.24 -6.04 0.64
CA GLY A 73 1.03 -7.36 0.01
C GLY A 73 0.79 -8.46 1.05
N GLY A 74 1.55 -8.45 2.14
CA GLY A 74 1.44 -9.42 3.23
C GLY A 74 0.15 -9.33 4.04
N ILE A 75 -0.49 -8.15 4.12
CA ILE A 75 -1.83 -7.99 4.72
C ILE A 75 -2.90 -8.49 3.76
N LYS A 76 -2.87 -8.07 2.49
CA LYS A 76 -3.92 -8.43 1.52
C LYS A 76 -4.05 -9.95 1.35
N ALA A 77 -2.96 -10.70 1.33
CA ALA A 77 -2.99 -12.17 1.25
C ALA A 77 -3.56 -12.86 2.51
N CYS A 78 -3.40 -12.22 3.67
CA CYS A 78 -3.82 -12.74 4.96
C CYS A 78 -5.32 -12.52 5.20
N VAL A 79 -5.82 -11.34 4.84
CA VAL A 79 -7.24 -10.99 4.98
C VAL A 79 -8.13 -11.96 4.20
N THR A 80 -7.78 -12.33 2.97
CA THR A 80 -8.64 -13.23 2.18
C THR A 80 -8.71 -14.64 2.76
N ALA A 81 -7.62 -15.14 3.35
CA ALA A 81 -7.60 -16.42 4.03
C ALA A 81 -8.48 -16.40 5.29
N PHE A 82 -8.33 -15.37 6.11
CA PHE A 82 -9.15 -15.21 7.32
C PHE A 82 -10.63 -15.05 7.01
N SER A 83 -10.97 -14.26 5.98
CA SER A 83 -12.35 -14.09 5.56
C SER A 83 -13.00 -15.38 5.06
N ALA A 84 -12.23 -16.30 4.46
CA ALA A 84 -12.74 -17.61 4.05
C ALA A 84 -12.95 -18.56 5.25
N ASP A 85 -12.11 -18.43 6.28
CA ASP A 85 -12.11 -19.26 7.50
C ASP A 85 -13.29 -18.98 8.45
N GLN A 86 -13.98 -17.85 8.26
CA GLN A 86 -15.17 -17.51 9.05
C GLN A 86 -16.43 -18.31 8.66
N PHE A 87 -16.41 -19.03 7.53
CA PHE A 87 -17.56 -19.77 7.03
C PHE A 87 -17.37 -21.28 7.27
N ASP A 88 -18.37 -21.94 7.85
CA ASP A 88 -18.33 -23.39 8.07
C ASP A 88 -18.60 -24.14 6.75
N ASP A 89 -17.69 -25.05 6.38
CA ASP A 89 -17.82 -25.87 5.17
C ASP A 89 -18.87 -26.98 5.31
N THR A 90 -19.35 -27.27 6.52
CA THR A 90 -20.31 -28.35 6.80
C THR A 90 -21.77 -27.92 6.62
N ASP A 91 -22.06 -26.61 6.58
CA ASP A 91 -23.39 -26.06 6.34
C ASP A 91 -23.54 -25.59 4.88
N PRO A 92 -24.36 -26.25 4.04
CA PRO A 92 -24.55 -25.88 2.65
C PRO A 92 -25.16 -24.48 2.46
N GLY A 93 -25.88 -23.94 3.46
CA GLY A 93 -26.36 -22.56 3.42
C GLY A 93 -25.23 -21.53 3.55
N GLN A 94 -24.28 -21.78 4.45
CA GLN A 94 -23.12 -20.90 4.67
C GLN A 94 -22.14 -20.89 3.50
N ASN A 95 -22.07 -21.99 2.73
CA ASN A 95 -21.26 -22.04 1.52
C ASN A 95 -21.75 -21.03 0.45
N HIS A 96 -23.07 -20.90 0.29
CA HIS A 96 -23.65 -19.91 -0.63
C HIS A 96 -23.32 -18.48 -0.20
N GLU A 97 -23.42 -18.18 1.09
CA GLU A 97 -23.06 -16.88 1.65
C GLU A 97 -21.56 -16.57 1.48
N ARG A 98 -20.68 -17.57 1.63
CA ARG A 98 -19.24 -17.42 1.38
C ARG A 98 -18.95 -17.00 -0.06
N VAL A 99 -19.61 -17.64 -1.03
CA VAL A 99 -19.42 -17.33 -2.46
C VAL A 99 -19.96 -15.93 -2.78
N SER A 100 -21.12 -15.57 -2.24
CA SER A 100 -21.68 -14.22 -2.38
C SER A 100 -20.76 -13.15 -1.80
N PHE A 101 -20.23 -13.38 -0.59
CA PHE A 101 -19.26 -12.49 0.06
C PHE A 101 -17.99 -12.32 -0.79
N MET A 102 -17.41 -13.42 -1.28
CA MET A 102 -16.21 -13.36 -2.11
C MET A 102 -16.45 -12.64 -3.44
N ASN A 103 -17.62 -12.81 -4.06
CA ASN A 103 -18.00 -12.06 -5.27
C ASN A 103 -18.07 -10.55 -5.00
N TRP A 104 -18.71 -10.14 -3.90
CA TRP A 104 -18.80 -8.73 -3.51
C TRP A 104 -17.44 -8.14 -3.14
N TRP A 105 -16.58 -8.95 -2.51
CA TRP A 105 -15.21 -8.58 -2.21
C TRP A 105 -14.40 -8.27 -3.49
N TRP A 106 -14.46 -9.14 -4.50
CA TRP A 106 -13.79 -8.93 -5.79
C TRP A 106 -14.34 -7.75 -6.57
N PHE A 107 -15.66 -7.53 -6.52
CA PHE A 107 -16.27 -6.34 -7.09
C PHE A 107 -15.71 -5.06 -6.45
N SER A 108 -15.70 -5.01 -5.11
CA SER A 108 -15.18 -3.87 -4.35
C SER A 108 -13.70 -3.58 -4.66
N LEU A 109 -12.86 -4.62 -4.78
CA LEU A 109 -11.46 -4.48 -5.18
C LEU A 109 -11.30 -3.95 -6.61
N SER A 110 -12.21 -4.30 -7.51
CA SER A 110 -12.20 -3.80 -8.89
C SER A 110 -12.55 -2.31 -8.93
N VAL A 111 -13.52 -1.90 -8.11
CA VAL A 111 -13.86 -0.48 -7.93
C VAL A 111 -12.70 0.30 -7.30
N GLU A 112 -12.03 -0.23 -6.26
CA GLU A 112 -10.83 0.37 -5.65
C GLU A 112 -9.76 0.64 -6.72
N ARG A 113 -9.50 -0.31 -7.62
CA ARG A 113 -8.50 -0.14 -8.68
C ARG A 113 -8.88 0.95 -9.66
N ILE A 114 -10.13 1.00 -10.12
CA ILE A 114 -10.60 2.04 -11.04
C ILE A 114 -10.49 3.42 -10.39
N MET A 115 -10.97 3.55 -9.15
CA MET A 115 -10.88 4.78 -8.39
C MET A 115 -9.43 5.19 -8.12
N GLY A 116 -8.58 4.21 -7.80
CA GLY A 116 -7.18 4.37 -7.47
C GLY A 116 -6.32 4.80 -8.65
N SER A 117 -6.42 4.14 -9.79
CA SER A 117 -5.50 4.34 -10.91
C SER A 117 -6.03 5.24 -12.00
N VAL A 118 -7.35 5.40 -12.14
CA VAL A 118 -7.96 6.09 -13.28
C VAL A 118 -8.72 7.36 -12.89
N ALA A 119 -9.42 7.34 -11.75
CA ALA A 119 -10.34 8.44 -11.42
C ALA A 119 -9.79 9.38 -10.34
N PHE A 120 -9.80 8.95 -9.08
CA PHE A 120 -9.66 9.85 -7.94
C PHE A 120 -8.23 10.35 -7.73
N PHE A 121 -7.25 9.45 -7.60
CA PHE A 121 -5.86 9.88 -7.35
C PHE A 121 -5.24 10.66 -8.51
N PRO A 122 -5.39 10.26 -9.78
CA PRO A 122 -4.87 11.05 -10.90
C PRO A 122 -5.48 12.45 -10.94
N TRP A 123 -6.79 12.57 -10.69
CA TRP A 123 -7.46 13.86 -10.64
C TRP A 123 -6.92 14.76 -9.51
N VAL A 124 -6.72 14.21 -8.31
CA VAL A 124 -6.11 14.96 -7.19
C VAL A 124 -4.68 15.39 -7.54
N GLN A 125 -3.90 14.51 -8.15
CA GLN A 125 -2.53 14.79 -8.56
C GLN A 125 -2.45 15.90 -9.61
N GLU A 126 -3.39 15.95 -10.56
CA GLU A 126 -3.43 17.00 -11.58
C GLU A 126 -3.83 18.37 -10.99
N GLN A 127 -4.71 18.39 -9.98
CA GLN A 127 -5.18 19.65 -9.38
C GLN A 127 -4.23 20.21 -8.31
N TYR A 128 -3.65 19.35 -7.48
CA TYR A 128 -2.84 19.77 -6.31
C TYR A 128 -1.35 19.47 -6.47
N GLY A 129 -0.95 18.70 -7.48
CA GLY A 129 0.44 18.34 -7.72
C GLY A 129 1.04 17.40 -6.66
N TRP A 130 2.26 16.95 -6.92
CA TRP A 130 3.14 16.44 -5.87
C TRP A 130 3.88 17.65 -5.29
N VAL A 131 3.70 17.93 -4.00
CA VAL A 131 4.43 18.99 -3.28
C VAL A 131 5.95 18.84 -3.43
#